data_AF-A0A6B2G784-F1
#
_entry.id   AF-A0A6B2G784-F1
#
_cell.length_a   1.000
_cell.length_b   1.000
_cell.length_c   1.000
_cell.angle_alpha   90.00
_cell.angle_beta   90.00
_cell.angle_gamma   90.00
#
_symmetry.space_group_name_H-M   'P 1'
#
loop_
_entity.id
_entity.type
_entity.pdbx_description
1 polymer ?
#
loop_
_entity_poly.entity_id
_entity_poly.type
_entity_poly.pdbx_seq_one_letter_code
_entity_poly.pdbx_strand_id
1 'polypeptide(L)'
;DPLFNIRIKMIGFLIDLLRCVTFNKRAAIIMVINKFGDPDNRVSAHAQTLLHRLLNFKTQDNMLIVGEVCAFLIRPNLGFKPRYYSVCFLNQIVLNNQQPEVANALVGIFLNLFNNFNFEEDTRNKMAESILTGISRAMPYTKDLNPYDIQNIDKIFLMANSGNFSASIRALIVLFYVKNEKLVHAYFIEDLNSAIDITNLFIAFYLKILRQLKIIHLCCSSI
;
A
#
# COMPACT_ATOMS: atom_id res chain seq x y z
N ASP A 1 -24.23 -6.82 -23.95
CA ASP A 1 -23.00 -7.09 -24.72
C ASP A 1 -22.61 -8.56 -24.52
N PRO A 2 -22.68 -9.41 -25.56
CA PRO A 2 -22.32 -10.83 -25.46
C PRO A 2 -20.85 -11.04 -25.08
N LEU A 3 -19.95 -10.14 -25.47
CA LEU A 3 -18.52 -10.26 -25.17
C LEU A 3 -18.23 -10.12 -23.67
N PHE A 4 -18.97 -9.25 -22.98
CA PHE A 4 -18.89 -9.09 -21.53
C PHE A 4 -19.17 -10.41 -20.79
N ASN A 5 -20.25 -11.10 -21.15
CA ASN A 5 -20.66 -12.35 -20.51
C ASN A 5 -19.65 -13.48 -20.76
N ILE A 6 -19.05 -13.52 -21.97
CA ILE A 6 -18.00 -14.48 -22.29
C ILE A 6 -16.75 -14.22 -21.43
N ARG A 7 -16.31 -12.96 -21.31
CA ARG A 7 -15.14 -12.62 -20.48
C ARG A 7 -15.34 -13.00 -19.01
N ILE A 8 -16.51 -12.76 -18.44
CA ILE A 8 -16.83 -13.17 -17.06
C ILE A 8 -16.79 -14.69 -16.90
N LYS A 9 -17.46 -15.44 -17.79
CA LYS A 9 -17.47 -16.90 -17.73
C LYS A 9 -16.07 -17.49 -17.83
N MET A 10 -15.25 -16.96 -18.74
CA MET A 10 -13.85 -17.39 -18.90
C MET A 10 -13.04 -17.20 -17.61
N ILE A 11 -13.18 -16.06 -16.93
CA ILE A 11 -12.48 -15.81 -15.65
C ILE A 11 -12.95 -16.82 -14.60
N GLY A 12 -14.26 -17.08 -14.51
CA GLY A 12 -14.82 -18.11 -13.62
C GLY A 12 -14.21 -19.49 -13.87
N PHE A 13 -14.21 -19.94 -15.13
CA PHE A 13 -13.61 -21.23 -15.51
C PHE A 13 -12.12 -21.32 -15.16
N LEU A 14 -11.33 -20.27 -15.42
CA LEU A 14 -9.91 -20.24 -15.06
C LEU A 14 -9.68 -20.37 -13.54
N ILE A 15 -10.52 -19.71 -12.74
CA ILE A 15 -10.43 -19.75 -11.28
C ILE A 15 -10.83 -21.13 -10.74
N ASP A 16 -11.87 -21.74 -11.31
CA ASP A 16 -12.27 -23.10 -10.94
C ASP A 16 -11.19 -24.12 -11.35
N LEU A 17 -10.54 -23.93 -12.50
CA LEU A 17 -9.39 -24.73 -12.92
C LEU A 17 -8.23 -24.59 -11.90
N LEU A 18 -7.91 -23.37 -11.48
CA LEU A 18 -6.89 -23.09 -10.45
C LEU A 18 -7.19 -23.73 -9.08
N ARG A 19 -8.47 -23.97 -8.78
CA ARG A 19 -8.90 -24.69 -7.57
C ARG A 19 -8.64 -26.19 -7.68
N CYS A 20 -8.81 -26.78 -8.86
CA CYS A 20 -8.73 -28.23 -9.04
C CYS A 20 -7.35 -28.73 -9.52
N VAL A 21 -6.59 -27.93 -10.29
CA VAL A 21 -5.38 -28.38 -10.98
C VAL A 21 -4.20 -27.46 -10.67
N THR A 22 -3.02 -28.06 -10.44
CA THR A 22 -1.75 -27.34 -10.18
C THR A 22 -0.90 -27.14 -11.44
N PHE A 23 -1.19 -27.88 -12.52
CA PHE A 23 -0.48 -27.78 -13.79
C PHE A 23 -0.66 -26.39 -14.43
N ASN A 24 0.46 -25.77 -14.81
CA ASN A 24 0.55 -24.44 -15.43
C ASN A 24 -0.20 -23.30 -14.71
N LYS A 25 -0.26 -23.40 -13.37
CA LYS A 25 -0.94 -22.45 -12.49
C LYS A 25 -0.54 -20.99 -12.72
N ARG A 26 0.76 -20.74 -12.92
CA ARG A 26 1.32 -19.42 -13.15
C ARG A 26 0.70 -18.75 -14.37
N ALA A 27 0.57 -19.47 -15.49
CA ALA A 27 -0.04 -18.91 -16.71
C ALA A 27 -1.52 -18.55 -16.48
N ALA A 28 -2.29 -19.40 -15.81
CA ALA A 28 -3.69 -19.10 -15.50
C ALA A 28 -3.83 -17.89 -14.55
N ILE A 29 -2.97 -17.74 -13.55
CA ILE A 29 -2.92 -16.54 -12.68
C ILE A 29 -2.62 -15.28 -13.52
N ILE A 30 -1.63 -15.33 -14.41
CA ILE A 30 -1.31 -14.23 -15.32
C ILE A 30 -2.51 -13.85 -16.19
N MET A 31 -3.24 -14.83 -16.72
CA MET A 31 -4.45 -14.58 -17.53
C MET A 31 -5.54 -13.85 -16.74
N VAL A 32 -5.73 -14.20 -15.46
CA VAL A 32 -6.68 -13.51 -14.58
C VAL A 32 -6.18 -12.09 -14.26
N ILE A 33 -4.91 -11.93 -13.89
CA ILE A 33 -4.33 -10.61 -13.55
C ILE A 33 -4.35 -9.67 -14.76
N ASN A 34 -4.15 -10.18 -15.98
CA ASN A 34 -4.28 -9.38 -17.19
C ASN A 34 -5.68 -8.75 -17.35
N LYS A 35 -6.72 -9.32 -16.72
CA LYS A 35 -8.07 -8.75 -16.70
C LYS A 35 -8.24 -7.58 -15.75
N PHE A 36 -7.25 -7.26 -14.91
CA PHE A 36 -7.28 -6.04 -14.10
C PHE A 36 -7.27 -4.78 -14.97
N GLY A 37 -6.67 -4.89 -16.18
CA GLY A 37 -6.66 -3.85 -17.22
C GLY A 37 -7.81 -3.92 -18.23
N ASP A 38 -8.86 -4.72 -17.99
CA ASP A 38 -10.01 -4.77 -18.91
C ASP A 38 -10.70 -3.40 -18.99
N PRO A 39 -11.07 -2.91 -20.19
CA PRO A 39 -11.76 -1.62 -20.34
C PRO A 39 -13.12 -1.60 -19.65
N ASP A 40 -13.77 -2.76 -19.48
CA ASP A 40 -14.98 -2.88 -18.70
C ASP A 40 -14.65 -3.09 -17.22
N ASN A 41 -14.89 -2.06 -16.41
CA ASN A 41 -14.61 -2.06 -14.97
C ASN A 41 -15.28 -3.24 -14.24
N ARG A 42 -16.43 -3.73 -14.72
CA ARG A 42 -17.14 -4.86 -14.11
C ARG A 42 -16.34 -6.16 -14.29
N VAL A 43 -15.66 -6.32 -15.42
CA VAL A 43 -14.80 -7.48 -15.69
C VAL A 43 -13.56 -7.43 -14.81
N SER A 44 -12.92 -6.26 -14.71
CA SER A 44 -11.76 -6.05 -13.83
C SER A 44 -12.11 -6.30 -12.35
N ALA A 45 -13.22 -5.75 -11.87
CA ALA A 45 -13.69 -5.97 -10.50
C ALA A 45 -14.03 -7.44 -10.23
N HIS A 46 -14.64 -8.13 -11.20
CA HIS A 46 -14.95 -9.56 -11.07
C HIS A 46 -13.67 -10.41 -11.00
N ALA A 47 -12.66 -10.12 -11.84
CA ALA A 47 -11.36 -10.79 -11.79
C ALA A 47 -10.68 -10.62 -10.44
N GLN A 48 -10.63 -9.40 -9.91
CA GLN A 48 -10.07 -9.11 -8.58
C GLN A 48 -10.82 -9.86 -7.48
N THR A 49 -12.16 -9.86 -7.53
CA THR A 49 -13.01 -10.56 -6.54
C THR A 49 -12.73 -12.06 -6.52
N LEU A 50 -12.66 -12.70 -7.69
CA LEU A 50 -12.40 -14.13 -7.76
C LEU A 50 -10.97 -14.48 -7.34
N LEU A 51 -9.98 -13.65 -7.69
CA LEU A 51 -8.60 -13.86 -7.28
C LEU A 51 -8.42 -13.69 -5.76
N HIS A 52 -9.15 -12.75 -5.13
CA HIS A 52 -9.21 -12.64 -3.67
C HIS A 52 -9.80 -13.88 -3.00
N ARG A 53 -10.88 -14.43 -3.56
CA ARG A 53 -11.45 -15.69 -3.05
C ARG A 53 -10.45 -16.84 -3.18
N LEU A 54 -9.61 -16.85 -4.22
CA LEU A 54 -8.56 -17.84 -4.38
C LEU A 54 -7.46 -17.70 -3.31
N LEU A 55 -6.99 -16.48 -3.04
CA LEU A 55 -6.01 -16.19 -1.97
C LEU A 55 -6.50 -16.68 -0.60
N ASN A 56 -7.77 -16.43 -0.29
CA ASN A 56 -8.37 -16.86 0.98
C ASN A 56 -8.55 -18.39 1.07
N PHE A 57 -8.60 -19.09 -0.06
CA PHE A 57 -8.76 -20.55 -0.12
C PHE A 57 -7.41 -21.29 -0.16
N LYS A 58 -6.38 -20.75 -0.83
CA LYS A 58 -5.06 -21.37 -1.00
C LYS A 58 -3.93 -20.38 -0.68
N THR A 59 -3.57 -20.26 0.59
CA THR A 59 -2.53 -19.33 1.07
C THR A 59 -1.12 -19.61 0.52
N GLN A 60 -0.83 -20.85 0.14
CA GLN A 60 0.46 -21.24 -0.46
C GLN A 60 0.78 -20.49 -1.78
N ASP A 61 -0.25 -19.94 -2.44
CA ASP A 61 -0.10 -19.24 -3.73
C ASP A 61 0.06 -17.73 -3.58
N ASN A 62 -0.02 -17.21 -2.35
CA ASN A 62 0.00 -15.78 -2.07
C ASN A 62 1.23 -15.10 -2.68
N MET A 63 2.41 -15.69 -2.47
CA MET A 63 3.66 -15.13 -2.99
C MET A 63 3.71 -15.11 -4.52
N LEU A 64 3.22 -16.18 -5.17
CA LEU A 64 3.13 -16.24 -6.63
C LEU A 64 2.21 -15.15 -7.17
N ILE A 65 1.01 -15.00 -6.59
CA ILE A 65 0.04 -13.99 -7.01
C ILE A 65 0.59 -12.58 -6.80
N VAL A 66 1.21 -12.30 -5.64
CA VAL A 66 1.85 -11.01 -5.36
C VAL A 66 2.94 -10.69 -6.38
N GLY A 67 3.80 -11.67 -6.71
CA GLY A 67 4.84 -11.51 -7.73
C GLY A 67 4.28 -11.19 -9.12
N GLU A 68 3.21 -11.87 -9.53
CA GLU A 68 2.58 -11.61 -10.84
C GLU A 68 1.84 -10.27 -10.89
N VAL A 69 1.22 -9.83 -9.78
CA VAL A 69 0.63 -8.48 -9.69
C VAL A 69 1.72 -7.41 -9.73
N CYS A 70 2.87 -7.64 -9.10
CA CYS A 70 4.03 -6.76 -9.23
C CYS A 70 4.50 -6.64 -10.69
N ALA A 71 4.63 -7.76 -11.39
CA ALA A 71 5.00 -7.77 -12.81
C ALA A 71 3.98 -7.03 -13.68
N PHE A 72 2.69 -7.09 -13.34
CA PHE A 72 1.63 -6.31 -14.00
C PHE A 72 1.80 -4.80 -13.75
N LEU A 73 2.09 -4.39 -12.50
CA LEU A 73 2.25 -2.99 -12.10
C LEU A 73 3.43 -2.26 -12.76
N ILE A 74 4.52 -2.98 -13.02
CA ILE A 74 5.76 -2.44 -13.62
C ILE A 74 5.65 -2.23 -15.13
N ARG A 75 4.58 -2.71 -15.78
CA ARG A 75 4.43 -2.59 -17.24
C ARG A 75 4.51 -1.13 -17.71
N PRO A 76 5.32 -0.85 -18.77
CA PRO A 76 5.32 0.47 -19.37
C PRO A 76 3.93 0.77 -19.91
N ASN A 77 3.45 2.01 -19.72
CA ASN A 77 2.14 2.49 -20.16
C ASN A 77 0.92 1.88 -19.46
N LEU A 78 1.07 1.29 -18.27
CA LEU A 78 -0.10 0.93 -17.46
C LEU A 78 -0.85 2.19 -17.00
N GLY A 79 -2.10 2.33 -17.43
CA GLY A 79 -2.96 3.46 -17.05
C GLY A 79 -3.21 3.57 -15.55
N PHE A 80 -3.63 4.76 -15.10
CA PHE A 80 -3.85 5.05 -13.68
C PHE A 80 -4.86 4.11 -13.01
N LYS A 81 -6.03 3.88 -13.63
CA LYS A 81 -7.10 3.04 -13.07
C LYS A 81 -6.67 1.60 -12.76
N PRO A 82 -6.13 0.81 -13.72
CA PRO A 82 -5.70 -0.54 -13.42
C PRO A 82 -4.53 -0.59 -12.43
N ARG A 83 -3.64 0.41 -12.44
CA ARG A 83 -2.60 0.54 -11.42
C ARG A 83 -3.21 0.75 -10.03
N TYR A 84 -4.16 1.69 -9.89
CA TYR A 84 -4.85 1.97 -8.64
C TYR A 84 -5.62 0.77 -8.10
N TYR A 85 -6.39 0.08 -8.93
CA TYR A 85 -7.10 -1.10 -8.48
C TYR A 85 -6.17 -2.27 -8.14
N SER A 86 -5.03 -2.40 -8.81
CA SER A 86 -4.01 -3.40 -8.43
C SER A 86 -3.40 -3.09 -7.06
N VAL A 87 -3.13 -1.81 -6.75
CA VAL A 87 -2.72 -1.38 -5.40
C VAL A 87 -3.80 -1.69 -4.37
N CYS A 88 -5.08 -1.41 -4.68
CA CYS A 88 -6.20 -1.77 -3.81
C CYS A 88 -6.31 -3.29 -3.58
N PHE A 89 -6.09 -4.10 -4.61
CA PHE A 89 -6.04 -5.56 -4.53
C PHE A 89 -4.92 -6.02 -3.57
N LEU A 90 -3.69 -5.51 -3.74
CA LEU A 90 -2.59 -5.82 -2.82
C LEU A 90 -2.94 -5.40 -1.37
N ASN A 91 -3.60 -4.25 -1.23
CA ASN A 91 -4.17 -3.75 0.01
C ASN A 91 -5.38 -4.54 0.53
N GLN A 92 -5.73 -5.69 -0.03
CA GLN A 92 -6.77 -6.56 0.52
C GLN A 92 -6.24 -7.96 0.84
N ILE A 93 -4.96 -8.22 0.59
CA ILE A 93 -4.30 -9.47 0.98
C ILE A 93 -4.22 -9.55 2.51
N VAL A 94 -4.71 -10.67 3.06
CA VAL A 94 -4.64 -10.96 4.50
C VAL A 94 -3.20 -11.33 4.86
N LEU A 95 -2.64 -10.60 5.82
CA LEU A 95 -1.28 -10.83 6.31
C LEU A 95 -1.32 -11.66 7.60
N ASN A 96 -0.30 -12.48 7.78
CA ASN A 96 -0.14 -13.32 8.96
C ASN A 96 1.36 -13.54 9.24
N ASN A 97 1.68 -13.96 10.47
CA ASN A 97 3.07 -14.18 10.89
C ASN A 97 3.70 -15.47 10.33
N GLN A 98 2.92 -16.32 9.65
CA GLN A 98 3.37 -17.57 9.06
C GLN A 98 4.04 -17.35 7.70
N GLN A 99 3.65 -16.29 6.97
CA GLN A 99 4.18 -15.93 5.64
C GLN A 99 4.78 -14.51 5.63
N PRO A 100 5.84 -14.25 6.43
CA PRO A 100 6.49 -12.93 6.49
C PRO A 100 7.06 -12.47 5.13
N GLU A 101 7.41 -13.40 4.25
CA GLU A 101 7.90 -13.12 2.90
C GLU A 101 6.88 -12.35 2.05
N VAL A 102 5.57 -12.60 2.26
CA VAL A 102 4.49 -11.88 1.57
C VAL A 102 4.46 -10.43 2.04
N ALA A 103 4.62 -10.19 3.35
CA ALA A 103 4.66 -8.85 3.91
C ALA A 103 5.89 -8.07 3.42
N ASN A 104 7.07 -8.70 3.42
CA ASN A 104 8.31 -8.11 2.91
C ASN A 104 8.15 -7.71 1.42
N ALA A 105 7.58 -8.60 0.60
CA ALA A 105 7.33 -8.32 -0.80
C ALA A 105 6.36 -7.15 -1.00
N LEU A 106 5.26 -7.10 -0.23
CA LEU A 106 4.31 -5.99 -0.30
C LEU A 106 4.96 -4.66 0.05
N VAL A 107 5.72 -4.58 1.15
CA VAL A 107 6.45 -3.36 1.53
C VAL A 107 7.39 -2.93 0.40
N GLY A 108 8.19 -3.84 -0.14
CA GLY A 108 9.09 -3.55 -1.27
C GLY A 108 8.36 -3.02 -2.51
N ILE A 109 7.23 -3.63 -2.88
CA ILE A 109 6.39 -3.19 -4.01
C ILE A 109 5.85 -1.78 -3.76
N PHE A 110 5.27 -1.53 -2.59
CA PHE A 110 4.67 -0.24 -2.28
C PHE A 110 5.71 0.89 -2.23
N LEU A 111 6.90 0.64 -1.68
CA LEU A 111 7.98 1.61 -1.66
C LEU A 111 8.53 1.89 -3.05
N ASN A 112 8.70 0.86 -3.87
CA ASN A 112 9.09 1.04 -5.27
C ASN A 112 8.06 1.90 -6.03
N LEU A 113 6.77 1.61 -5.84
CA LEU A 113 5.70 2.44 -6.40
C LEU A 113 5.75 3.88 -5.86
N PHE A 114 5.99 4.07 -4.57
CA PHE A 114 6.10 5.40 -3.97
C PHE A 114 7.28 6.20 -4.52
N ASN A 115 8.42 5.54 -4.75
CA ASN A 115 9.62 6.18 -5.28
C ASN A 115 9.47 6.56 -6.76
N ASN A 116 8.83 5.70 -7.55
CA ASN A 116 8.73 5.86 -9.01
C ASN A 116 7.49 6.64 -9.48
N PHE A 117 6.55 6.97 -8.59
CA PHE A 117 5.30 7.63 -8.96
C PHE A 117 5.33 9.14 -8.65
N ASN A 118 5.00 9.97 -9.65
CA ASN A 118 4.92 11.42 -9.49
C ASN A 118 3.52 11.84 -9.04
N PHE A 119 3.40 12.32 -7.80
CA PHE A 119 2.14 12.62 -7.11
C PHE A 119 1.63 14.06 -7.30
N GLU A 120 1.77 14.66 -8.49
CA GLU A 120 1.52 16.11 -8.70
C GLU A 120 0.04 16.51 -8.90
N GLU A 121 -0.93 15.57 -8.82
CA GLU A 121 -2.37 15.88 -8.97
C GLU A 121 -3.20 15.26 -7.85
N ASP A 122 -4.38 15.84 -7.57
CA ASP A 122 -5.31 15.38 -6.52
C ASP A 122 -5.75 13.92 -6.67
N THR A 123 -5.98 13.45 -7.90
CA THR A 123 -6.29 12.03 -8.16
C THR A 123 -5.12 11.11 -7.79
N ARG A 124 -3.89 11.61 -7.85
CA ARG A 124 -2.66 10.89 -7.51
C ARG A 124 -2.41 10.87 -6.00
N ASN A 125 -2.98 11.80 -5.23
CA ASN A 125 -2.96 11.76 -3.75
C ASN A 125 -3.68 10.52 -3.20
N LYS A 126 -4.79 10.09 -3.83
CA LYS A 126 -5.47 8.83 -3.46
C LYS A 126 -4.58 7.59 -3.68
N MET A 127 -3.76 7.62 -4.74
CA MET A 127 -2.79 6.54 -4.98
C MET A 127 -1.73 6.53 -3.88
N ALA A 128 -1.18 7.70 -3.52
CA ALA A 128 -0.21 7.79 -2.43
C ALA A 128 -0.79 7.32 -1.08
N GLU A 129 -2.01 7.73 -0.73
CA GLU A 129 -2.70 7.27 0.49
C GLU A 129 -2.89 5.75 0.51
N SER A 130 -3.28 5.17 -0.63
CA SER A 130 -3.43 3.72 -0.78
C SER A 130 -2.07 3.03 -0.60
N ILE A 131 -1.00 3.54 -1.21
CA ILE A 131 0.36 3.02 -1.05
C ILE A 131 0.80 3.10 0.42
N LEU A 132 0.64 4.25 1.08
CA LEU A 132 0.99 4.42 2.50
C LEU A 132 0.21 3.48 3.41
N THR A 133 -1.07 3.23 3.11
CA THR A 133 -1.90 2.24 3.82
C THR A 133 -1.29 0.83 3.72
N GLY A 134 -0.83 0.47 2.52
CA GLY A 134 -0.18 -0.81 2.27
C GLY A 134 1.10 -0.98 3.07
N ILE A 135 1.96 0.05 3.05
CA ILE A 135 3.22 0.07 3.81
C ILE A 135 2.92 -0.05 5.31
N SER A 136 2.10 0.84 5.85
CA SER A 136 1.82 0.89 7.30
C SER A 136 1.21 -0.40 7.82
N ARG A 137 0.41 -1.09 7.00
CA ARG A 137 -0.22 -2.37 7.38
C ARG A 137 0.73 -3.56 7.27
N ALA A 138 1.67 -3.55 6.31
CA ALA A 138 2.55 -4.68 6.07
C ALA A 138 3.78 -4.70 6.99
N MET A 139 4.27 -3.52 7.40
CA MET A 139 5.45 -3.37 8.29
C MET A 139 5.40 -4.21 9.58
N PRO A 140 4.28 -4.35 10.32
CA PRO A 140 4.24 -5.20 11.51
C PRO A 140 4.50 -6.69 11.26
N TYR A 141 4.34 -7.15 10.01
CA TYR A 141 4.49 -8.54 9.61
C TYR A 141 5.82 -8.82 8.92
N THR A 142 6.63 -7.79 8.64
CA THR A 142 7.96 -7.95 8.04
C THR A 142 8.96 -8.44 9.09
N LYS A 143 9.72 -9.50 8.76
CA LYS A 143 10.82 -9.98 9.63
C LYS A 143 12.16 -9.38 9.25
N ASP A 144 12.30 -8.95 7.99
CA ASP A 144 13.53 -8.33 7.50
C ASP A 144 13.39 -6.81 7.56
N LEU A 145 14.14 -6.21 8.49
CA LEU A 145 14.29 -4.76 8.66
C LEU A 145 15.41 -4.22 7.77
N ASN A 146 15.57 -4.73 6.55
CA ASN A 146 16.52 -4.09 5.62
C ASN A 146 16.09 -2.63 5.52
N PRO A 147 16.99 -1.66 5.80
CA PRO A 147 16.63 -0.26 5.79
C PRO A 147 16.08 0.04 4.40
N TYR A 148 14.78 0.27 4.36
CA TYR A 148 14.09 0.59 3.15
C TYR A 148 14.61 1.96 2.70
N ASP A 149 15.35 1.98 1.60
CA ASP A 149 15.83 3.23 1.03
C ASP A 149 14.63 3.97 0.42
N ILE A 150 14.05 4.86 1.22
CA ILE A 150 13.01 5.74 0.78
C ILE A 150 13.71 6.98 0.21
N GLN A 151 13.95 6.96 -1.09
CA GLN A 151 14.53 8.10 -1.81
C GLN A 151 13.64 9.35 -1.70
N ASN A 152 12.32 9.15 -1.57
CA ASN A 152 11.32 10.22 -1.49
C ASN A 152 10.78 10.46 -0.06
N ILE A 153 11.63 10.38 0.97
CA ILE A 153 11.21 10.63 2.38
C ILE A 153 10.54 11.99 2.55
N ASP A 154 11.04 13.01 1.86
CA ASP A 154 10.48 14.37 1.88
C ASP A 154 9.00 14.39 1.52
N LYS A 155 8.58 13.58 0.54
CA LYS A 155 7.17 13.49 0.13
C LYS A 155 6.30 12.87 1.22
N ILE A 156 6.83 11.89 1.97
CA ILE A 156 6.13 11.31 3.12
C ILE A 156 6.00 12.35 4.23
N PHE A 157 7.03 13.15 4.48
CA PHE A 157 6.98 14.25 5.44
C PHE A 157 5.97 15.33 5.08
N LEU A 158 5.95 15.74 3.80
CA LEU A 158 4.94 16.68 3.30
C LEU A 158 3.53 16.12 3.54
N MET A 159 3.30 14.85 3.21
CA MET A 159 2.02 14.18 3.48
C MET A 159 1.67 14.10 4.96
N ALA A 160 2.67 13.92 5.84
CA ALA A 160 2.47 13.94 7.28
C ALA A 160 2.03 15.32 7.81
N ASN A 161 2.42 16.40 7.11
CA ASN A 161 2.18 17.77 7.57
C ASN A 161 0.94 18.42 6.93
N SER A 162 0.75 18.22 5.62
CA SER A 162 -0.30 18.87 4.83
C SER A 162 -1.41 17.91 4.38
N GLY A 163 -1.30 16.62 4.69
CA GLY A 163 -2.34 15.63 4.38
C GLY A 163 -3.56 15.74 5.30
N ASN A 164 -4.64 15.06 4.92
CA ASN A 164 -5.76 14.84 5.85
C ASN A 164 -5.29 13.98 7.03
N PHE A 165 -6.03 14.02 8.16
CA PHE A 165 -5.68 13.30 9.39
C PHE A 165 -5.29 11.83 9.17
N SER A 166 -6.02 11.14 8.30
CA SER A 166 -5.79 9.73 8.00
C SER A 166 -4.50 9.49 7.21
N ALA A 167 -4.21 10.34 6.23
CA ALA A 167 -2.95 10.34 5.49
C ALA A 167 -1.77 10.68 6.40
N SER A 168 -1.95 11.66 7.28
CA SER A 168 -0.93 12.11 8.23
C SER A 168 -0.50 10.99 9.19
N ILE A 169 -1.47 10.27 9.79
CA ILE A 169 -1.17 9.14 10.68
C ILE A 169 -0.40 8.04 9.94
N ARG A 170 -0.83 7.69 8.72
CA ARG A 170 -0.15 6.62 7.95
C ARG A 170 1.27 7.02 7.59
N ALA A 171 1.47 8.25 7.12
CA ALA A 171 2.79 8.77 6.81
C ALA A 171 3.71 8.74 8.05
N LEU A 172 3.20 9.17 9.19
CA LEU A 172 3.91 9.12 10.47
C LEU A 172 4.26 7.69 10.91
N ILE A 173 3.36 6.73 10.75
CA ILE A 173 3.63 5.31 11.04
C ILE A 173 4.77 4.81 10.14
N VAL A 174 4.73 5.11 8.84
CA VAL A 174 5.80 4.72 7.91
C VAL A 174 7.14 5.31 8.34
N LEU A 175 7.18 6.60 8.68
CA LEU A 175 8.39 7.27 9.17
C LEU A 175 8.94 6.61 10.45
N PHE A 176 8.07 6.19 11.37
CA PHE A 176 8.46 5.47 12.58
C PHE A 176 9.15 4.13 12.26
N TYR A 177 8.62 3.36 11.31
CA TYR A 177 9.18 2.05 10.94
C TYR A 177 10.50 2.15 10.18
N VAL A 178 10.78 3.26 9.49
CA VAL A 178 11.98 3.43 8.65
C VAL A 178 13.27 3.56 9.47
N LYS A 179 13.20 3.64 10.82
CA LYS A 179 14.34 3.55 11.76
C LYS A 179 15.64 4.21 11.26
N ASN A 180 15.51 5.40 10.70
CA ASN A 180 16.65 6.20 10.34
C ASN A 180 16.74 7.35 11.36
N GLU A 181 17.34 7.02 12.52
CA GLU A 181 17.49 7.93 13.67
C GLU A 181 17.97 9.31 13.22
N LYS A 182 18.95 9.37 12.30
CA LYS A 182 19.51 10.64 11.81
C LYS A 182 18.54 11.48 10.96
N LEU A 183 17.70 10.85 10.14
CA LEU A 183 16.74 11.57 9.29
C LEU A 183 15.53 12.04 10.10
N VAL A 184 15.02 11.21 11.01
CA VAL A 184 13.96 11.63 11.93
C VAL A 184 14.47 12.78 12.82
N HIS A 185 15.71 12.72 13.31
CA HIS A 185 16.27 13.79 14.14
C HIS A 185 16.52 15.10 13.36
N ALA A 186 16.98 15.04 12.11
CA ALA A 186 17.28 16.25 11.30
C ALA A 186 16.02 17.04 10.91
N TYR A 187 14.96 16.36 10.49
CA TYR A 187 13.72 17.02 10.05
C TYR A 187 12.84 17.46 11.22
N PHE A 188 12.89 16.77 12.36
CA PHE A 188 12.11 17.18 13.53
C PHE A 188 12.78 18.33 14.31
N ILE A 189 14.11 18.51 14.26
CA ILE A 189 14.82 19.60 14.95
C ILE A 189 14.43 21.00 14.43
N GLU A 190 14.17 21.19 13.13
CA GLU A 190 13.74 22.51 12.62
C GLU A 190 12.37 22.93 13.16
N ASP A 191 11.45 21.97 13.39
CA ASP A 191 10.13 22.22 13.98
C ASP A 191 10.13 22.19 15.53
N LEU A 192 11.09 21.49 16.18
CA LEU A 192 11.15 21.27 17.65
C LEU A 192 12.24 22.05 18.39
N ASN A 193 13.05 22.88 17.73
CA ASN A 193 13.97 23.77 18.45
C ASN A 193 13.28 24.83 19.33
N SER A 194 11.94 24.84 19.39
CA SER A 194 11.17 25.55 20.42
C SER A 194 10.76 24.69 21.64
N ALA A 195 11.06 23.38 21.69
CA ALA A 195 10.67 22.50 22.80
C ALA A 195 11.57 21.26 22.94
N ILE A 196 12.62 21.45 23.74
CA ILE A 196 13.32 20.56 24.70
C ILE A 196 13.01 19.04 24.67
N ASP A 197 14.12 18.29 24.66
CA ASP A 197 14.38 16.88 25.03
C ASP A 197 13.90 15.71 24.15
N ILE A 198 14.88 14.86 23.85
CA ILE A 198 14.87 13.71 22.93
C ILE A 198 14.08 12.51 23.49
N THR A 199 13.51 12.61 24.70
CA THR A 199 12.65 11.58 25.32
C THR A 199 11.25 11.52 24.71
N ASN A 200 10.93 12.42 23.78
CA ASN A 200 9.56 12.75 23.43
C ASN A 200 9.23 12.58 21.95
N LEU A 201 9.78 11.57 21.27
CA LEU A 201 9.29 11.20 19.93
C LEU A 201 7.78 10.88 19.97
N PHE A 202 7.31 10.21 21.03
CA PHE A 202 5.89 10.00 21.29
C PHE A 202 5.13 11.29 21.59
N ILE A 203 5.70 12.25 22.31
CA ILE A 203 5.05 13.53 22.62
C ILE A 203 5.05 14.46 21.39
N ALA A 204 6.07 14.47 20.54
CA ALA A 204 6.05 15.18 19.26
C ALA A 204 5.01 14.57 18.30
N PHE A 205 4.91 13.23 18.27
CA PHE A 205 3.87 12.49 17.56
C PHE A 205 2.48 12.84 18.11
N TYR A 206 2.32 12.87 19.42
CA TYR A 206 1.10 13.20 20.14
C TYR A 206 0.71 14.68 19.98
N LEU A 207 1.65 15.61 20.06
CA LEU A 207 1.46 17.05 19.86
C LEU A 207 1.10 17.37 18.41
N LYS A 208 1.70 16.68 17.42
CA LYS A 208 1.33 16.82 16.01
C LYS A 208 -0.07 16.24 15.74
N ILE A 209 -0.42 15.10 16.34
CA ILE A 209 -1.78 14.56 16.35
C ILE A 209 -2.77 15.54 17.01
N LEU A 210 -2.45 16.10 18.19
CA LEU A 210 -3.29 17.06 18.91
C LEU A 210 -3.48 18.38 18.16
N ARG A 211 -2.45 18.85 17.45
CA ARG A 211 -2.49 20.07 16.63
C ARG A 211 -3.36 19.88 15.38
N GLN A 212 -3.34 18.70 14.76
CA GLN A 212 -4.25 18.35 13.66
C GLN A 212 -5.71 18.16 14.11
N LEU A 213 -5.95 17.78 15.37
CA LEU A 213 -7.29 17.60 15.94
C LEU A 213 -7.97 18.93 16.37
N LYS A 214 -7.34 20.12 16.18
CA LYS A 214 -7.82 21.43 16.70
C LYS A 214 -8.08 21.47 18.22
N ILE A 215 -7.59 20.51 19.00
CA ILE A 215 -7.86 20.42 20.45
C ILE A 215 -7.08 21.48 21.25
N ILE A 216 -5.99 22.02 20.69
CA ILE A 216 -5.10 22.96 21.40
C ILE A 216 -5.78 24.31 21.72
N HIS A 217 -6.83 24.71 20.99
CA HIS A 217 -7.57 25.94 21.34
C HIS A 217 -8.36 25.86 22.66
N LEU A 218 -8.51 24.68 23.26
CA LEU A 218 -9.20 24.51 24.54
C LEU A 218 -8.26 24.39 25.75
N CYS A 219 -6.98 24.07 25.55
CA CYS A 219 -6.03 23.93 26.67
C CYS A 219 -5.25 25.21 27.00
N CYS A 220 -5.15 26.17 26.07
CA CYS A 220 -4.51 27.46 26.35
C CYS A 220 -5.44 28.51 27.00
N SER A 221 -6.70 28.16 27.28
CA SER A 221 -7.68 29.06 27.92
C SER A 221 -7.70 28.92 29.46
N SER A 222 -6.86 28.05 30.02
CA SER A 222 -6.97 27.59 31.42
C SER A 222 -5.66 27.60 32.19
N ILE A 223 -4.61 28.28 31.70
CA ILE A 223 -3.34 28.50 32.41
C ILE A 223 -3.01 29.98 32.36
#